data_AF-A0A6N0HXS3-F1
#
_entry.id   AF-A0A6N0HXS3-F1
#
_cell.length_a   1.000
_cell.length_b   1.000
_cell.length_c   1.000
_cell.angle_alpha   90.00
_cell.angle_beta   90.00
_cell.angle_gamma   90.00
#
_symmetry.space_group_name_H-M   'P 1'
#
loop_
_entity.id
_entity.type
_entity.pdbx_description
1 polymer ?
#
loop_
_entity_poly.entity_id
_entity_poly.type
_entity_poly.pdbx_seq_one_letter_code
_entity_poly.pdbx_strand_id
1 'polypeptide(L)'
;MEHYKANLDMRYHAVRYEDIVDNPETHIRELLEFVGEEWDDRCLDFHKNKRFARTASYAQVTEKLYTRSVFRYKNYRTQLEAIIPILEPAISALGYTVE
;
A
#
# COMPACT_ATOMS: atom_id res chain seq x y z
N MET A 1 -2.92 13.81 3.88
CA MET A 1 -1.89 13.59 4.92
C MET A 1 -1.32 14.88 5.47
N GLU A 2 -0.98 15.86 4.63
CA GLU A 2 -0.41 17.16 5.07
C GLU A 2 -1.26 17.89 6.12
N HIS A 3 -2.58 17.92 5.96
CA HIS A 3 -3.48 18.48 6.98
C HIS A 3 -3.26 17.84 8.35
N TYR A 4 -3.19 16.50 8.43
CA TYR A 4 -3.01 15.80 9.70
C TYR A 4 -1.61 16.02 10.28
N LYS A 5 -0.56 15.95 9.44
CA LYS A 5 0.82 16.22 9.87
C LYS A 5 1.01 17.63 10.43
N ALA A 6 0.30 18.61 9.86
CA ALA A 6 0.40 20.01 10.30
C ALA A 6 -0.40 20.30 11.58
N ASN A 7 -1.41 19.48 11.90
CA ASN A 7 -2.36 19.76 12.99
C ASN A 7 -2.29 18.77 14.15
N LEU A 8 -1.59 17.65 13.99
CA LEU A 8 -1.48 16.61 15.00
C LEU A 8 -0.01 16.25 15.20
N ASP A 9 0.43 16.22 16.46
CA ASP A 9 1.70 15.59 16.83
C ASP A 9 1.51 14.07 16.77
N MET A 10 1.97 13.47 15.68
CA MET A 10 1.74 12.06 15.36
C MET A 10 3.05 11.34 15.11
N ARG A 11 3.22 10.22 15.81
CA ARG A 11 4.14 9.18 15.39
C ARG A 11 3.46 8.38 14.28
N TYR A 12 3.99 8.43 13.07
CA TYR A 12 3.44 7.68 11.92
C TYR A 12 4.56 7.02 11.11
N HIS A 13 4.20 5.94 10.42
CA HIS A 13 5.05 5.26 9.44
C HIS A 13 4.26 5.15 8.13
N ALA A 14 4.76 5.82 7.09
CA ALA A 14 4.10 5.82 5.79
C ALA A 14 4.47 4.54 5.04
N VAL A 15 3.45 3.84 4.52
CA VAL A 15 3.62 2.60 3.77
C VAL A 15 3.10 2.83 2.36
N ARG A 16 3.97 2.60 1.36
CA ARG A 16 3.57 2.56 -0.05
C ARG A 16 3.35 1.11 -0.46
N TYR A 17 2.24 0.88 -1.14
CA TYR A 17 1.86 -0.46 -1.56
C TYR A 17 2.90 -1.07 -2.49
N GLU A 18 3.41 -0.27 -3.44
CA GLU A 18 4.40 -0.68 -4.43
C GLU A 18 5.71 -1.15 -3.77
N ASP A 19 6.16 -0.42 -2.76
CA ASP A 19 7.39 -0.73 -2.03
C ASP A 19 7.26 -2.09 -1.31
N ILE A 20 6.12 -2.36 -0.64
CA ILE A 20 5.86 -3.66 0.00
C ILE A 20 5.83 -4.81 -1.00
N VAL A 21 5.16 -4.66 -2.15
CA VAL A 21 5.05 -5.78 -3.09
C VAL A 21 6.37 -6.08 -3.81
N ASP A 22 7.26 -5.09 -3.92
CA ASP A 22 8.59 -5.25 -4.53
C ASP A 22 9.62 -5.81 -3.53
N ASN A 23 9.62 -5.33 -2.30
CA ASN A 23 10.54 -5.76 -1.24
C ASN A 23 9.83 -5.99 0.11
N PRO A 24 9.04 -7.07 0.22
CA PRO A 24 8.15 -7.28 1.37
C PRO A 24 8.89 -7.45 2.68
N GLU A 25 10.00 -8.19 2.70
CA GLU A 25 10.74 -8.44 3.94
C GLU A 25 11.26 -7.14 4.56
N THR A 26 11.89 -6.28 3.75
CA THR A 26 12.47 -5.02 4.23
C THR A 26 11.40 -4.13 4.83
N HIS A 27 10.31 -3.88 4.09
CA HIS A 27 9.27 -2.96 4.55
C HIS A 27 8.41 -3.52 5.68
N ILE A 28 8.22 -4.85 5.76
CA ILE A 28 7.53 -5.44 6.92
C ILE A 28 8.41 -5.37 8.17
N ARG A 29 9.73 -5.56 8.05
CA ARG A 29 10.66 -5.38 9.19
C ARG A 29 10.61 -3.95 9.71
N GLU A 30 10.70 -2.95 8.82
CA GLU A 30 10.57 -1.53 9.18
C GLU A 30 9.24 -1.22 9.88
N LEU A 31 8.14 -1.80 9.38
CA LEU A 31 6.82 -1.65 9.98
C LEU A 31 6.76 -2.26 11.39
N LEU A 32 7.32 -3.46 11.57
CA LEU A 32 7.35 -4.14 12.87
C LEU A 32 8.21 -3.38 13.88
N GLU A 33 9.39 -2.91 13.47
CA GLU A 33 10.25 -2.06 14.29
C GLU A 33 9.50 -0.79 14.73
N PHE A 34 8.77 -0.15 13.81
CA PHE A 34 7.99 1.04 14.11
C PHE A 34 6.91 0.80 15.17
N VAL A 35 6.24 -0.36 15.15
CA VAL A 35 5.22 -0.71 16.16
C VAL A 35 5.81 -1.39 17.41
N GLY A 36 7.13 -1.64 17.43
CA GLY A 36 7.83 -2.25 18.56
C GLY A 36 7.69 -3.77 18.66
N GLU A 37 7.45 -4.46 17.54
CA GLU A 37 7.28 -5.91 17.46
C GLU A 37 8.50 -6.58 16.82
N GLU A 38 8.73 -7.85 17.18
CA GLU A 38 9.81 -8.65 16.61
C GLU A 38 9.45 -9.25 15.25
N TRP A 39 10.47 -9.53 14.43
CA TRP A 39 10.30 -10.21 13.15
C TRP A 39 9.88 -11.68 13.30
N ASP A 40 8.98 -12.13 12.42
CA ASP A 40 8.63 -13.54 12.25
C ASP A 40 8.49 -13.88 10.76
N ASP A 41 9.13 -14.96 10.31
CA ASP A 41 9.07 -15.41 8.90
C ASP A 41 7.64 -15.67 8.42
N ARG A 42 6.70 -15.95 9.35
CA ARG A 42 5.27 -16.10 9.06
C ARG A 42 4.64 -14.84 8.47
N CYS A 43 5.26 -13.67 8.63
CA CYS A 43 4.83 -12.43 7.98
C CYS A 43 4.88 -12.53 6.44
N LEU A 44 5.85 -13.26 5.87
CA LEU A 44 5.92 -13.52 4.43
C LEU A 44 4.97 -14.64 3.99
N ASP A 45 4.59 -15.50 4.93
CA ASP A 45 3.69 -16.63 4.75
C ASP A 45 2.23 -16.33 5.13
N PHE A 46 1.82 -15.05 5.15
CA PHE A 46 0.47 -14.62 5.56
C PHE A 46 -0.67 -15.35 4.82
N HIS A 47 -0.46 -15.71 3.55
CA HIS A 47 -1.39 -16.49 2.72
C HIS A 47 -1.70 -17.90 3.27
N LYS A 48 -0.87 -18.43 4.19
CA LYS A 48 -1.12 -19.71 4.89
C LYS A 48 -2.04 -19.55 6.10
N ASN A 49 -2.36 -18.31 6.50
CA ASN A 49 -3.23 -18.03 7.63
C ASN A 49 -4.67 -18.49 7.31
N LYS A 50 -5.24 -19.32 8.19
CA LYS A 50 -6.60 -19.88 8.03
C LYS A 50 -7.71 -18.95 8.50
N ARG A 51 -7.39 -17.78 9.03
CA ARG A 51 -8.38 -16.80 9.49
C ARG A 51 -9.19 -16.29 8.31
N PHE A 52 -10.52 -16.43 8.41
CA PHE A 52 -11.43 -15.88 7.43
C PHE A 52 -11.57 -14.36 7.60
N ALA A 53 -11.12 -13.58 6.62
CA ALA A 53 -11.35 -12.14 6.59
C ALA A 53 -12.67 -11.84 5.86
N ARG A 54 -13.68 -11.35 6.58
CA ARG A 54 -15.01 -11.00 6.02
C ARG A 54 -14.95 -9.67 5.25
N THR A 55 -14.19 -9.61 4.16
CA THR A 55 -13.97 -8.40 3.35
C THR A 55 -14.12 -8.70 1.86
N ALA A 56 -14.48 -7.68 1.05
CA ALA A 56 -14.58 -7.82 -0.40
C ALA A 56 -13.25 -8.23 -1.07
N SER A 57 -12.12 -7.93 -0.42
CA SER A 57 -10.77 -8.28 -0.84
C SER A 57 -10.32 -9.67 -0.36
N TYR A 58 -11.18 -10.49 0.26
CA TYR A 58 -10.79 -11.77 0.87
C TYR A 58 -9.97 -12.66 -0.07
N ALA A 59 -10.48 -12.91 -1.28
CA ALA A 59 -9.82 -13.77 -2.26
C ALA A 59 -8.42 -13.26 -2.61
N GLN A 60 -8.21 -11.93 -2.60
CA GLN A 60 -6.91 -11.32 -2.90
C GLN A 60 -5.97 -11.36 -1.69
N VAL A 61 -6.48 -11.21 -0.47
CA VAL A 61 -5.69 -11.20 0.78
C VAL A 61 -5.19 -12.60 1.15
N THR A 62 -5.83 -13.67 0.64
CA THR A 62 -5.40 -15.05 0.84
C THR A 62 -4.36 -15.53 -0.17
N GLU A 63 -4.00 -14.71 -1.15
CA GLU A 63 -2.95 -15.04 -2.11
C GLU A 63 -1.58 -14.56 -1.63
N LYS A 64 -0.50 -15.12 -2.20
CA LYS A 64 0.85 -14.56 -2.03
C LYS A 64 0.89 -13.11 -2.53
N LEU A 65 1.81 -12.30 -2.00
CA LEU A 65 2.03 -10.96 -2.55
C LEU A 65 2.38 -11.06 -4.04
N TYR A 66 1.80 -10.15 -4.80
CA TYR A 66 1.95 -10.08 -6.25
C TYR A 66 1.95 -8.63 -6.70
N THR A 67 2.59 -8.38 -7.84
CA THR A 67 2.69 -7.06 -8.46
C THR A 67 1.64 -6.84 -9.56
N ARG A 68 0.85 -7.85 -9.94
CA ARG A 68 -0.15 -7.77 -11.04
C ARG A 68 -1.30 -6.78 -10.82
N SER A 69 -1.40 -6.17 -9.63
CA SER A 69 -2.35 -5.08 -9.36
C SER A 69 -1.72 -3.70 -9.55
N VAL A 70 -0.39 -3.61 -9.52
CA VAL A 70 0.34 -2.37 -9.80
C VAL A 70 0.05 -1.93 -11.24
N PHE A 71 -0.18 -0.64 -11.43
CA PHE A 71 -0.54 -0.02 -12.72
C PHE A 71 -1.85 -0.49 -13.37
N ARG A 72 -2.70 -1.26 -12.70
CA ARG A 72 -3.98 -1.73 -13.28
C ARG A 72 -4.89 -0.58 -13.71
N TYR A 73 -4.76 0.60 -13.11
CA TYR A 73 -5.49 1.80 -13.52
C TYR A 73 -5.22 2.21 -14.98
N LYS A 74 -4.05 1.86 -15.54
CA LYS A 74 -3.68 2.20 -16.93
C LYS A 74 -4.66 1.62 -17.95
N ASN A 75 -5.30 0.48 -17.64
CA ASN A 75 -6.36 -0.11 -18.46
C ASN A 75 -7.60 0.79 -18.58
N TYR A 76 -7.75 1.77 -17.68
CA TYR A 76 -8.86 2.71 -17.63
C TYR A 76 -8.39 4.16 -17.85
N ARG A 77 -7.18 4.34 -18.40
CA ARG A 77 -6.55 5.67 -18.55
C ARG A 77 -7.47 6.65 -19.26
N THR A 78 -8.07 6.24 -20.38
CA THR A 78 -8.95 7.08 -21.18
C THR A 78 -10.17 7.58 -20.38
N GLN A 79 -10.77 6.70 -19.57
CA GLN A 79 -11.91 7.05 -18.73
C GLN A 79 -11.51 8.00 -17.59
N LEU A 80 -10.24 8.01 -17.20
CA LEU A 80 -9.69 8.84 -16.14
C LEU A 80 -9.13 10.19 -16.63
N GLU A 81 -9.04 10.42 -17.95
CA GLU A 81 -8.46 11.65 -18.52
C GLU A 81 -9.06 12.93 -17.93
N ALA A 82 -10.38 12.99 -17.80
CA ALA A 82 -11.07 14.16 -17.27
C ALA A 82 -10.83 14.41 -15.78
N ILE A 83 -10.51 13.36 -14.99
CA ILE A 83 -10.27 13.48 -13.55
C ILE A 83 -8.79 13.64 -13.20
N ILE A 84 -7.88 13.23 -14.08
CA ILE A 84 -6.43 13.33 -13.85
C ILE A 84 -5.99 14.74 -13.41
N PRO A 85 -6.39 15.84 -14.07
CA PRO A 85 -6.00 17.18 -13.64
C PRO A 85 -6.46 17.55 -12.22
N ILE A 86 -7.58 16.98 -11.77
CA ILE A 86 -8.11 17.19 -10.42
C ILE A 86 -7.28 16.40 -9.39
N LEU A 87 -6.77 15.23 -9.78
CA LEU A 87 -5.97 14.36 -8.92
C LEU A 87 -4.47 14.71 -8.94
N GLU A 88 -3.98 15.39 -9.97
CA GLU A 88 -2.57 15.76 -10.19
C GLU A 88 -1.90 16.30 -8.92
N PRO A 89 -2.48 17.27 -8.17
CA PRO A 89 -1.83 17.81 -6.98
C PRO A 89 -1.58 16.74 -5.91
N ALA A 90 -2.52 15.81 -5.73
CA ALA A 90 -2.38 14.72 -4.78
C ALA A 90 -1.39 13.66 -5.26
N ILE A 91 -1.40 13.34 -6.56
CA ILE A 91 -0.47 12.39 -7.19
C ILE A 91 0.97 12.88 -7.01
N SER A 92 1.25 14.14 -7.36
CA SER A 92 2.58 14.73 -7.22
C SER A 92 2.99 14.88 -5.75
N ALA A 93 2.08 15.31 -4.86
CA ALA A 93 2.39 15.44 -3.43
C ALA A 93 2.75 14.10 -2.76
N LEU A 94 2.27 12.98 -3.31
CA LEU A 94 2.61 11.63 -2.86
C LEU A 94 3.83 11.04 -3.60
N GLY A 95 4.48 11.80 -4.47
CA GLY A 95 5.69 11.39 -5.21
C GLY A 95 5.42 10.46 -6.39
N TYR A 96 4.19 10.43 -6.91
CA TYR A 96 3.82 9.68 -8.10
C TYR A 96 3.76 10.59 -9.33
N THR A 97 3.85 9.99 -10.52
CA THR A 97 3.66 10.66 -11.81
C THR A 97 2.57 9.96 -12.60
N VAL A 98 1.81 10.73 -13.40
CA VAL A 98 0.84 10.15 -14.34
C VAL A 98 1.57 9.83 -15.63
N GLU A 99 1.83 8.53 -15.84
CA GLU A 99 2.23 7.99 -17.14
C GLU A 99 1.01 7.73 -18.04
#